data_AF-A0AAX1U1K5-F1
#
_entry.id   AF-A0AAX1U1K5-F1
#
_cell.length_a   1.000
_cell.length_b   1.000
_cell.length_c   1.000
_cell.angle_alpha   90.00
_cell.angle_beta   90.00
_cell.angle_gamma   90.00
#
_symmetry.space_group_name_H-M   'P 1'
#
loop_
_entity.id
_entity.type
_entity.pdbx_description
1 polymer ?
#
loop_
_entity_poly.entity_id
_entity_poly.type
_entity_poly.pdbx_seq_one_letter_code
_entity_poly.pdbx_strand_id
1 'polypeptide(L)'
;MNKEEILNKSRSENKNGDEREKALEQRASQNAYIAIMFVFLGLAIISFIQEAITGASFIDYQICSLAFLVGFAGRHITFYINTKDKLNLYIFVGSVIISIMILTRLILKA
;
A
#
# COMPACT_ATOMS: atom_id res chain seq x y z
N MET A 1 42.15 -18.61 -17.16
CA MET A 1 40.97 -17.72 -17.32
C MET A 1 41.41 -16.30 -17.03
N ASN A 2 41.24 -15.37 -17.98
CA ASN A 2 41.80 -14.02 -17.89
C ASN A 2 40.85 -13.10 -17.10
N LYS A 3 41.39 -12.29 -16.18
CA LYS A 3 40.61 -11.48 -15.23
C LYS A 3 39.67 -10.49 -15.94
N GLU A 4 40.14 -9.89 -17.04
CA GLU A 4 39.35 -8.94 -17.82
C GLU A 4 38.15 -9.58 -18.52
N GLU A 5 38.30 -10.83 -18.95
CA GLU A 5 37.25 -11.61 -19.61
C GLU A 5 36.12 -11.94 -18.64
N ILE A 6 36.46 -12.26 -17.38
CA ILE A 6 35.51 -12.51 -16.29
C ILE A 6 34.75 -11.23 -15.94
N LEU A 7 35.45 -10.10 -15.83
CA LEU A 7 34.84 -8.80 -15.49
C LEU A 7 33.91 -8.30 -16.59
N ASN A 8 34.29 -8.47 -17.86
CA ASN A 8 33.43 -8.11 -18.99
C ASN A 8 32.19 -9.01 -19.06
N LYS A 9 32.35 -10.31 -18.80
CA LYS A 9 31.21 -11.24 -18.72
C LYS A 9 30.25 -10.85 -17.58
N SER A 10 30.77 -10.62 -16.37
CA SER A 10 29.98 -10.18 -15.22
C SER A 10 29.26 -8.84 -15.47
N ARG A 11 29.91 -7.85 -16.08
CA ARG A 11 29.26 -6.57 -16.46
C ARG A 11 28.21 -6.73 -17.55
N SER A 12 28.43 -7.63 -18.50
CA SER A 12 27.46 -7.95 -19.54
C SER A 12 26.23 -8.67 -18.98
N GLU A 13 26.42 -9.54 -17.98
CA GLU A 13 25.36 -10.25 -17.27
C GLU A 13 24.58 -9.31 -16.34
N ASN A 14 25.25 -8.38 -15.67
CA ASN A 14 24.63 -7.35 -14.81
C ASN A 14 24.10 -6.13 -15.58
N LYS A 15 24.10 -6.15 -16.92
CA LYS A 15 23.69 -5.01 -17.77
C LYS A 15 22.23 -4.59 -17.53
N ASN A 16 21.37 -5.51 -17.08
CA ASN A 16 19.97 -5.24 -16.77
C ASN A 16 19.73 -4.81 -15.31
N GLY A 17 20.79 -4.47 -14.56
CA GLY A 17 20.74 -4.04 -13.17
C GLY A 17 20.92 -5.20 -12.19
N ASP A 18 21.65 -4.96 -11.11
CA ASP A 18 21.93 -5.94 -10.05
C ASP A 18 20.63 -6.40 -9.40
N GLU A 19 20.38 -7.71 -9.38
CA GLU A 19 19.21 -8.29 -8.72
C GLU A 19 19.12 -7.88 -7.25
N ARG A 20 20.26 -7.68 -6.59
CA ARG A 20 20.32 -7.20 -5.21
C ARG A 20 19.78 -5.78 -5.07
N GLU A 21 20.13 -4.90 -6.00
CA GLU A 21 19.70 -3.50 -5.98
C GLU A 21 18.19 -3.40 -6.22
N LYS A 22 17.67 -4.15 -7.18
CA LYS A 22 16.21 -4.26 -7.42
C LYS A 22 15.47 -4.80 -6.19
N ALA A 23 16.01 -5.82 -5.53
CA ALA A 23 15.41 -6.36 -4.31
C ALA A 23 15.44 -5.33 -3.16
N LEU A 24 16.50 -4.53 -3.06
CA LEU A 24 16.59 -3.46 -2.07
C LEU A 24 15.54 -2.37 -2.32
N GLU A 25 15.40 -1.93 -3.57
CA GLU A 25 14.41 -0.91 -3.97
C GLU A 25 12.98 -1.40 -3.73
N GLN A 26 12.66 -2.64 -4.11
CA GLN A 26 11.35 -3.24 -3.84
C GLN A 26 11.04 -3.29 -2.34
N ARG A 27 12.00 -3.67 -1.50
CA ARG A 27 11.83 -3.67 -0.03
C ARG A 27 11.64 -2.27 0.52
N ALA A 28 12.41 -1.30 0.04
CA ALA A 28 12.27 0.10 0.46
C ALA A 28 10.88 0.64 0.09
N SER A 29 10.41 0.38 -1.13
CA SER A 29 9.07 0.75 -1.59
C SER A 29 7.96 0.08 -0.78
N GLN A 30 8.10 -1.22 -0.48
CA GLN A 30 7.16 -1.95 0.36
C GLN A 30 7.11 -1.39 1.79
N ASN A 31 8.27 -1.06 2.38
CA ASN A 31 8.34 -0.47 3.71
C ASN A 31 7.72 0.94 3.73
N ALA A 32 7.97 1.76 2.72
CA ALA A 32 7.36 3.08 2.58
C ALA A 32 5.82 2.97 2.46
N TYR A 33 5.33 2.05 1.63
CA TYR A 33 3.89 1.75 1.52
C TYR A 33 3.31 1.36 2.88
N ILE A 34 3.95 0.45 3.62
CA ILE A 34 3.50 0.02 4.95
C ILE A 34 3.48 1.18 5.94
N ALA A 35 4.51 2.03 5.94
CA ALA A 35 4.57 3.19 6.82
C ALA A 35 3.44 4.18 6.54
N ILE A 36 3.18 4.51 5.26
CA ILE A 36 2.08 5.40 4.86
C ILE A 36 0.73 4.83 5.28
N MET A 37 0.53 3.52 5.10
CA MET A 37 -0.69 2.84 5.53
C MET A 37 -0.90 2.93 7.05
N PHE A 38 0.15 2.77 7.84
CA PHE A 38 0.07 2.95 9.29
C PHE A 38 -0.25 4.38 9.69
N VAL A 39 0.27 5.38 8.97
CA VAL A 39 -0.07 6.78 9.20
C VAL A 39 -1.55 7.02 8.97
N PHE A 40 -2.12 6.59 7.84
CA PHE A 40 -3.55 6.77 7.57
C PHE A 40 -4.44 6.00 8.54
N LEU A 41 -4.05 4.78 8.91
CA LEU A 41 -4.76 4.00 9.92
C LEU A 41 -4.73 4.70 11.30
N GLY A 42 -3.57 5.18 11.71
CA GLY A 42 -3.39 5.91 12.96
C GLY A 42 -4.22 7.19 13.00
N LEU A 43 -4.17 8.00 11.93
CA LEU A 43 -4.98 9.20 11.81
C LEU A 43 -6.47 8.89 11.86
N ALA A 44 -6.94 7.87 11.12
CA ALA A 44 -8.34 7.47 11.14
C ALA A 44 -8.81 7.10 12.56
N ILE A 45 -8.03 6.29 13.29
CA ILE A 45 -8.36 5.86 14.65
C ILE A 45 -8.35 7.05 15.62
N ILE A 46 -7.29 7.87 15.60
CA ILE A 46 -7.14 9.00 16.51
C ILE A 46 -8.25 10.02 16.26
N SER A 47 -8.55 10.36 15.01
CA SER A 47 -9.60 11.31 14.66
C SER A 47 -10.99 10.79 15.00
N PHE A 48 -11.25 9.50 14.82
CA PHE A 48 -12.51 8.89 15.25
C PHE A 48 -12.71 8.98 16.76
N ILE A 49 -11.67 8.66 17.54
CA ILE A 49 -11.70 8.76 19.01
C ILE A 49 -11.86 10.21 19.45
N GLN A 50 -11.12 11.14 18.83
CA GLN A 50 -11.20 12.57 19.13
C GLN A 50 -12.62 13.11 18.89
N GLU A 51 -13.25 12.76 17.77
CA GLU A 51 -14.62 13.17 17.45
C GLU A 51 -15.62 12.61 18.46
N ALA A 52 -15.46 11.34 18.85
CA ALA A 52 -16.33 10.69 19.82
C ALA A 52 -16.26 11.33 21.22
N ILE A 53 -15.09 11.85 21.62
CA ILE A 53 -14.87 12.44 22.95
C ILE A 53 -15.19 13.95 22.95
N THR A 54 -14.73 14.68 21.93
CA THR A 54 -14.74 16.14 21.92
C THR A 54 -15.83 16.76 21.05
N GLY A 55 -16.49 15.96 20.20
CA GLY A 55 -17.46 16.44 19.21
C GLY A 55 -16.82 17.14 18.01
N ALA A 56 -15.49 17.24 17.96
CA ALA A 56 -14.73 17.82 16.86
C ALA A 56 -13.56 16.90 16.49
N SER A 57 -13.16 16.92 15.22
CA SER A 57 -12.00 16.16 14.73
C SER A 57 -11.02 17.08 14.03
N PHE A 58 -9.72 16.83 14.22
CA PHE A 58 -8.66 17.54 13.49
C PHE A 58 -8.76 17.32 11.98
N ILE A 59 -9.10 16.10 11.57
CA ILE A 59 -9.32 15.69 10.19
C ILE A 59 -10.46 14.68 10.16
N ASP A 60 -11.24 14.67 9.08
CA ASP A 60 -12.34 13.71 8.92
C ASP A 60 -11.78 12.27 8.85
N TYR A 61 -12.13 11.46 9.85
CA TYR A 61 -11.68 10.08 9.96
C TYR A 61 -12.13 9.22 8.76
N GLN A 62 -13.23 9.59 8.09
CA GLN A 62 -13.74 8.90 6.90
C GLN A 62 -12.79 9.08 5.71
N ILE A 63 -12.20 10.28 5.56
CA ILE A 63 -11.22 10.56 4.50
C ILE A 63 -9.94 9.75 4.75
N CYS A 64 -9.44 9.73 5.99
CA CYS A 64 -8.26 8.93 6.34
C CYS A 64 -8.52 7.42 6.17
N SER A 65 -9.72 6.95 6.55
CA SER A 65 -10.15 5.57 6.36
C SER A 65 -10.22 5.19 4.88
N LEU A 66 -10.69 6.10 4.02
CA LEU A 66 -10.76 5.88 2.58
C LEU A 66 -9.36 5.74 1.98
N ALA A 67 -8.42 6.63 2.34
CA ALA A 67 -7.04 6.56 1.87
C ALA A 67 -6.37 5.23 2.27
N PHE A 68 -6.58 4.80 3.51
CA PHE A 68 -6.14 3.47 3.98
C PHE A 68 -6.78 2.34 3.15
N LEU A 69 -8.11 2.32 3.00
CA LEU A 69 -8.80 1.24 2.31
C LEU A 69 -8.41 1.11 0.84
N VAL A 70 -8.17 2.23 0.14
CA VAL A 70 -7.70 2.21 -1.25
C VAL A 70 -6.30 1.59 -1.36
N GLY A 71 -5.38 1.98 -0.47
CA GLY A 71 -4.06 1.34 -0.42
C GLY A 71 -4.18 -0.16 -0.12
N PHE A 72 -4.97 -0.49 0.91
CA PHE A 72 -5.21 -1.87 1.34
C PHE A 72 -5.78 -2.74 0.21
N ALA A 73 -6.77 -2.23 -0.52
CA ALA A 73 -7.33 -2.86 -1.71
C ALA A 73 -6.25 -3.08 -2.77
N GLY A 74 -5.47 -2.04 -3.10
CA GLY A 74 -4.37 -2.09 -4.06
C GLY A 74 -3.33 -3.18 -3.73
N ARG A 75 -2.98 -3.33 -2.45
CA ARG A 75 -2.10 -4.42 -2.00
C ARG A 75 -2.74 -5.78 -2.24
N HIS A 76 -3.99 -5.98 -1.80
CA HIS A 76 -4.62 -7.30 -1.89
C HIS A 76 -4.92 -7.73 -3.34
N ILE A 77 -5.29 -6.82 -4.25
CA ILE A 77 -5.42 -7.19 -5.67
C ILE A 77 -4.06 -7.57 -6.26
N THR A 78 -2.98 -6.87 -5.89
CA THR A 78 -1.62 -7.20 -6.33
C THR A 78 -1.20 -8.57 -5.84
N PHE A 79 -1.45 -8.91 -4.57
CA PHE A 79 -1.20 -10.24 -4.04
C PHE A 79 -2.02 -11.31 -4.77
N TYR A 80 -3.31 -11.08 -5.00
CA TYR A 80 -4.15 -12.00 -5.77
C TYR A 80 -3.62 -12.23 -7.19
N ILE A 81 -3.20 -11.18 -7.90
CA ILE A 81 -2.68 -11.31 -9.27
C ILE A 81 -1.46 -12.25 -9.30
N ASN A 82 -0.58 -12.16 -8.30
CA ASN A 82 0.68 -12.90 -8.23
C ASN A 82 0.54 -14.31 -7.64
N THR A 83 -0.31 -14.50 -6.63
CA THR A 83 -0.44 -15.79 -5.92
C THR A 83 -1.67 -16.60 -6.31
N LYS A 84 -2.67 -15.94 -6.93
CA LYS A 84 -4.01 -16.48 -7.23
C LYS A 84 -4.81 -16.95 -5.99
N ASP A 85 -4.40 -16.53 -4.79
CA ASP A 85 -5.11 -16.83 -3.55
C ASP A 85 -6.43 -16.04 -3.44
N LYS A 86 -7.55 -16.76 -3.43
CA LYS A 86 -8.91 -16.20 -3.39
C LYS A 86 -9.19 -15.39 -2.12
N LEU A 87 -8.51 -15.65 -1.01
CA LEU A 87 -8.67 -14.84 0.20
C LEU A 87 -8.33 -13.37 -0.08
N ASN A 88 -7.25 -13.12 -0.82
CA ASN A 88 -6.86 -11.77 -1.22
C ASN A 88 -7.90 -11.12 -2.15
N LEU A 89 -8.55 -11.90 -3.01
CA LEU A 89 -9.64 -11.40 -3.85
C LEU A 89 -10.85 -10.98 -3.00
N TYR A 90 -11.26 -11.79 -2.02
CA TYR A 90 -12.37 -11.43 -1.14
C TYR A 90 -12.08 -10.20 -0.28
N ILE A 91 -10.85 -10.07 0.23
CA ILE A 91 -10.42 -8.88 0.97
C ILE A 91 -10.42 -7.65 0.06
N PHE A 92 -9.93 -7.77 -1.18
CA PHE A 92 -10.00 -6.69 -2.16
C PHE A 92 -11.44 -6.25 -2.43
N VAL A 93 -12.33 -7.19 -2.76
CA VAL A 93 -13.74 -6.86 -3.05
C VAL A 93 -14.41 -6.21 -1.83
N GLY A 94 -14.20 -6.76 -0.63
CA GLY A 94 -14.73 -6.20 0.61
C GLY A 94 -14.23 -4.76 0.87
N SER A 95 -12.93 -4.53 0.73
CA SER A 95 -12.35 -3.19 0.90
C SER A 95 -12.84 -2.18 -0.13
N VAL A 96 -13.06 -2.59 -1.39
CA VAL A 96 -13.67 -1.72 -2.42
C VAL A 96 -15.12 -1.36 -2.08
N ILE A 97 -15.94 -2.34 -1.66
CA ILE A 97 -17.34 -2.09 -1.27
C ILE A 97 -17.40 -1.07 -0.13
N ILE A 98 -16.59 -1.27 0.91
CA ILE A 98 -16.54 -0.35 2.06
C ILE A 98 -16.07 1.05 1.62
N SER A 99 -15.07 1.12 0.74
CA SER A 99 -14.59 2.39 0.18
C SER A 99 -15.69 3.15 -0.55
N ILE A 100 -16.49 2.47 -1.38
CA ILE A 100 -17.63 3.06 -2.09
C ILE A 100 -18.70 3.55 -1.11
N MET A 101 -18.98 2.79 -0.05
CA MET A 101 -19.95 3.20 0.97
C MET A 101 -19.51 4.48 1.70
N ILE A 102 -18.23 4.55 2.08
CA ILE A 102 -17.65 5.74 2.72
C ILE A 102 -17.68 6.93 1.76
N LEU A 103 -17.26 6.73 0.51
CA LEU A 103 -17.25 7.79 -0.50
C LEU A 103 -18.66 8.34 -0.77
N THR A 104 -19.65 7.45 -0.92
CA THR A 104 -21.05 7.84 -1.10
C THR A 104 -21.55 8.66 0.08
N ARG A 105 -21.23 8.22 1.32
CA ARG A 105 -21.61 8.96 2.53
C ARG A 105 -20.96 10.35 2.59
N LEU A 106 -19.68 10.46 2.22
CA LEU A 106 -18.98 11.74 2.16
C LEU A 106 -19.61 12.70 1.15
N ILE A 107 -19.92 12.20 -0.06
CA ILE A 107 -20.55 13.00 -1.12
C ILE A 107 -21.95 13.46 -0.71
N LEU A 108 -22.74 12.61 -0.05
CA LEU A 108 -24.10 12.96 0.38
C LEU A 108 -24.15 13.88 1.61
N LYS A 109 -23.05 13.99 2.36
CA LYS A 109 -22.92 14.89 3.53
C LYS A 109 -22.42 16.29 3.14
N ALA A 110 -21.80 16.43 1.96
CA ALA A 110 -21.31 17.69 1.41
C ALA A 110 -22.45 18.53 0.82
#